data_AF-A0A2C6A7R4-F1
#
_entry.id   AF-A0A2C6A7R4-F1
#
_cell.length_a   1.000
_cell.length_b   1.000
_cell.length_c   1.000
_cell.angle_alpha   90.00
_cell.angle_beta   90.00
_cell.angle_gamma   90.00
#
_symmetry.space_group_name_H-M   'P 1'
#
loop_
_entity.id
_entity.type
_entity.pdbx_description
1 polymer ?
#
loop_
_entity_poly.entity_id
_entity_poly.type
_entity_poly.pdbx_seq_one_letter_code
_entity_poly.pdbx_strand_id
1 'polypeptide(L)'
;MSTWFARTDDPRRADYLFHEMDFRQPRDGRDAGWSATAGHLCIDDYYDVKYNFAFQAVNLRRWTVEYAVSGPSKDYTIHGTYTR
;
A
#
# COMPACT_ATOMS: atom_id res chain seq x y z
N MET A 1 -3.22 -7.07 -7.45
CA MET A 1 -4.00 -5.80 -7.47
C MET A 1 -3.00 -4.66 -7.57
N SER A 2 -3.33 -3.56 -8.25
CA SER A 2 -2.40 -2.46 -8.55
C SER A 2 -2.78 -1.15 -7.87
N THR A 3 -1.80 -0.32 -7.54
CA THR A 3 -1.98 1.09 -7.13
C THR A 3 -1.53 2.01 -8.26
N TRP A 4 -2.20 3.15 -8.39
CA TRP A 4 -1.98 4.11 -9.48
C TRP A 4 -1.94 5.52 -8.90
N PHE A 5 -1.14 6.39 -9.51
CA PHE A 5 -1.26 7.81 -9.25
C PHE A 5 -2.58 8.32 -9.84
N ALA A 6 -3.28 9.17 -9.11
CA ALA A 6 -4.44 9.87 -9.62
C ALA A 6 -4.00 11.12 -10.37
N ARG A 7 -4.72 11.50 -11.43
CA ARG A 7 -4.45 12.74 -12.15
C ARG A 7 -4.69 13.95 -11.23
N THR A 8 -3.87 14.98 -11.41
CA THR A 8 -3.95 16.22 -10.61
C THR A 8 -5.13 17.10 -10.99
N ASP A 9 -5.63 16.99 -12.23
CA ASP A 9 -6.78 17.74 -12.73
C ASP A 9 -8.12 16.99 -12.59
N ASP A 10 -8.09 15.67 -12.45
CA ASP A 10 -9.26 14.83 -12.15
C ASP A 10 -8.88 13.62 -11.28
N PRO A 11 -9.10 13.67 -9.95
CA PRO A 11 -8.67 12.62 -9.03
C PRO A 11 -9.46 11.31 -9.20
N ARG A 12 -10.51 11.28 -10.03
CA ARG A 12 -11.25 10.04 -10.34
C ARG A 12 -10.59 9.22 -11.46
N ARG A 13 -9.56 9.76 -12.11
CA ARG A 13 -8.85 9.11 -13.21
C ARG A 13 -7.44 8.75 -12.80
N ALA A 14 -7.04 7.52 -13.12
CA ALA A 14 -5.66 7.08 -13.00
C ALA A 14 -4.78 7.77 -14.05
N ASP A 15 -3.54 8.04 -13.66
CA ASP A 15 -2.46 8.53 -14.53
C ASP A 15 -1.57 7.33 -14.91
N TYR A 16 -0.47 7.10 -14.20
CA TYR A 16 0.43 5.98 -14.41
C TYR A 16 0.51 5.03 -13.21
N LEU A 17 0.94 3.79 -13.49
CA LEU A 17 1.08 2.72 -12.50
C LEU A 17 2.11 3.12 -11.46
N PHE A 18 1.78 2.93 -10.18
CA PHE A 18 2.73 3.09 -9.09
C PHE A 18 3.44 1.75 -8.81
N HIS A 19 2.68 0.74 -8.33
CA HIS A 19 3.19 -0.63 -8.21
C HIS A 19 2.07 -1.67 -8.19
N GLU A 20 2.45 -2.92 -8.38
CA GLU A 20 1.58 -4.06 -8.13
C GLU A 20 1.80 -4.59 -6.71
N MET A 21 0.70 -5.00 -6.08
CA MET A 21 0.69 -5.59 -4.73
C MET A 21 0.59 -7.10 -4.82
N ASP A 22 1.47 -7.77 -4.10
CA ASP A 22 1.47 -9.21 -3.86
C ASP A 22 0.70 -9.52 -2.57
N PHE A 23 -0.44 -10.20 -2.70
CA PHE A 23 -1.32 -10.53 -1.59
C PHE A 23 -0.91 -11.85 -0.95
N ARG A 24 -0.80 -11.85 0.38
CA ARG A 24 -0.50 -13.04 1.16
C ARG A 24 -1.78 -13.56 1.80
N GLN A 25 -1.89 -14.88 1.87
CA GLN A 25 -3.01 -15.53 2.55
C GLN A 25 -3.01 -15.13 4.04
N PRO A 26 -4.18 -14.78 4.63
CA PRO A 26 -4.28 -14.47 6.06
C PRO A 26 -3.83 -15.66 6.91
N ARG A 27 -2.86 -15.44 7.80
CA ARG A 27 -2.34 -16.48 8.70
C ARG A 27 -3.11 -16.58 10.02
N ASP A 28 -3.65 -15.46 10.49
CA ASP A 28 -4.21 -15.32 11.85
C ASP A 28 -5.74 -15.16 11.85
N GLY A 29 -6.43 -15.79 10.89
CA GLY A 29 -7.89 -15.75 10.76
C GLY A 29 -8.44 -14.48 10.10
N ARG A 30 -9.77 -14.37 10.01
CA ARG A 30 -10.45 -13.27 9.29
C ARG A 30 -10.19 -11.89 9.90
N ASP A 31 -9.97 -11.82 11.21
CA ASP A 31 -9.88 -10.55 11.94
C ASP A 31 -8.54 -9.84 11.75
N ALA A 32 -7.51 -10.57 11.33
CA ALA A 32 -6.17 -10.03 11.07
C ALA A 32 -6.05 -9.26 9.74
N GLY A 33 -7.09 -9.29 8.89
CA GLY A 33 -7.07 -8.67 7.57
C GLY A 33 -6.21 -9.41 6.54
N TRP A 34 -6.17 -8.87 5.33
CA TRP A 34 -5.36 -9.38 4.23
C TRP A 34 -4.09 -8.55 4.09
N SER A 35 -2.94 -9.20 4.27
CA SER A 35 -1.65 -8.56 4.10
C SER A 35 -1.24 -8.55 2.64
N ALA A 36 -0.63 -7.46 2.19
CA ALA A 36 0.01 -7.40 0.89
C ALA A 36 1.33 -6.64 0.97
N THR A 37 2.25 -6.95 0.07
CA THR A 37 3.54 -6.26 -0.04
C THR A 37 3.74 -5.74 -1.45
N ALA A 38 4.47 -4.65 -1.59
CA ALA A 38 4.96 -4.14 -2.87
C ALA A 38 6.34 -3.53 -2.67
N GLY A 39 7.12 -3.46 -3.75
CA GLY A 39 8.43 -2.83 -3.71
C GLY A 39 8.74 -2.16 -5.04
N HIS A 40 9.34 -0.98 -4.99
CA HIS A 40 9.87 -0.33 -6.19
C HIS A 40 11.05 0.57 -5.84
N LEU A 41 11.95 0.72 -6.82
CA LEU A 41 13.06 1.67 -6.74
C LEU A 41 12.61 2.99 -7.36
N CYS A 42 12.71 4.08 -6.61
CA CYS A 42 12.48 5.43 -7.10
C CYS A 42 13.81 6.18 -7.12
N ILE A 43 14.43 6.25 -8.31
CA ILE A 43 15.78 6.80 -8.50
C ILE A 43 16.80 6.01 -7.66
N ASP A 44 17.15 6.50 -6.47
CA ASP A 44 18.11 5.87 -5.56
C ASP A 44 17.48 5.42 -4.22
N ASP A 45 16.18 5.70 -4.02
CA ASP A 45 15.45 5.38 -2.81
C ASP A 45 14.57 4.13 -3.06
N TYR A 46 14.79 3.05 -2.32
CA TYR A 46 13.96 1.85 -2.38
C TYR A 46 12.79 1.96 -1.41
N TYR A 47 11.58 1.71 -1.91
CA TYR A 47 10.35 1.72 -1.13
C TYR A 47 9.92 0.28 -0.88
N ASP A 48 9.99 -0.19 0.37
CA ASP A 48 9.34 -1.41 0.85
C ASP A 48 7.98 -1.06 1.43
N VAL A 49 6.92 -1.55 0.81
CA VAL A 49 5.54 -1.16 1.12
C VAL A 49 4.77 -2.34 1.67
N LYS A 50 4.16 -2.15 2.84
CA LYS A 50 3.29 -3.14 3.47
C LYS A 50 1.88 -2.60 3.61
N TYR A 51 0.92 -3.45 3.28
CA TYR A 51 -0.50 -3.16 3.43
C TYR A 51 -1.15 -4.18 4.36
N ASN A 52 -2.19 -3.74 5.06
CA ASN A 52 -3.17 -4.63 5.68
C ASN A 52 -4.58 -4.13 5.38
N PHE A 53 -5.42 -4.99 4.80
CA PHE A 53 -6.80 -4.67 4.43
C PHE A 53 -7.78 -5.44 5.32
N ALA A 54 -8.49 -4.72 6.19
CA ALA A 54 -9.49 -5.30 7.10
C ALA A 54 -10.89 -5.19 6.49
N PHE A 55 -11.42 -6.33 6.05
CA PHE A 55 -12.74 -6.44 5.44
C PHE A 55 -13.81 -6.90 6.44
N GLN A 56 -15.00 -6.32 6.32
CA GLN A 56 -16.23 -6.90 6.87
C GLN A 56 -17.07 -7.43 5.70
N ALA A 57 -17.03 -8.74 5.50
CA ALA A 57 -17.51 -9.39 4.27
C ALA A 57 -16.84 -8.78 3.04
N VAL A 58 -17.60 -8.13 2.14
CA VAL A 58 -17.08 -7.48 0.93
C VAL A 58 -16.69 -6.02 1.13
N ASN A 59 -16.95 -5.44 2.31
CA ASN A 59 -16.72 -4.03 2.58
C ASN A 59 -15.37 -3.81 3.25
N LEU A 60 -14.49 -3.02 2.63
CA LEU A 60 -13.26 -2.57 3.27
C LEU A 60 -13.58 -1.53 4.36
N ARG A 61 -13.29 -1.85 5.62
CA ARG A 61 -13.60 -0.99 6.77
C ARG A 61 -12.42 -0.14 7.21
N ARG A 62 -11.23 -0.76 7.19
CA ARG A 62 -9.98 -0.14 7.58
C ARG A 62 -8.86 -0.71 6.72
N TRP A 63 -7.90 0.11 6.37
CA TRP A 63 -6.63 -0.39 5.86
C TRP A 63 -5.47 0.44 6.39
N THR A 64 -4.32 -0.19 6.44
CA THR A 64 -3.06 0.46 6.76
C THR A 64 -2.10 0.36 5.58
N VAL A 65 -1.22 1.35 5.46
CA VAL A 65 -0.07 1.33 4.56
C VAL A 65 1.15 1.82 5.32
N GLU A 66 2.22 1.06 5.25
CA GLU A 66 3.54 1.43 5.75
C GLU A 66 4.48 1.52 4.55
N TYR A 67 5.22 2.62 4.46
CA TYR A 67 6.36 2.75 3.56
C TYR A 67 7.62 2.81 4.41
N ALA A 68 8.49 1.83 4.25
CA ALA A 68 9.87 1.90 4.73
C ALA A 68 10.75 2.26 3.53
N VAL A 69 11.40 3.41 3.59
CA VAL A 69 12.19 3.96 2.50
C VAL A 69 13.65 3.96 2.88
N SER A 70 14.49 3.33 2.07
CA SER A 70 15.93 3.26 2.27
C SER A 70 16.68 3.73 1.03
N GLY A 71 17.58 4.69 1.20
CA GLY A 71 18.44 5.21 0.15
C GLY A 71 19.68 5.92 0.69
N PRO A 72 20.56 6.42 -0.18
CA PRO A 72 21.85 7.01 0.22
C PRO A 72 21.75 8.23 1.14
N SER A 73 20.63 8.96 1.08
CA SER A 73 20.45 10.24 1.79
C SER A 73 19.17 10.31 2.64
N LYS A 74 18.32 9.28 2.59
CA LYS A 74 17.04 9.25 3.29
C LYS A 74 16.78 7.84 3.80
N ASP A 75 16.45 7.77 5.09
CA ASP A 75 15.92 6.58 5.74
C ASP A 75 14.76 7.03 6.61
N TYR A 76 13.55 6.57 6.27
CA TYR A 76 12.36 6.88 7.06
C TYR A 76 11.28 5.84 6.88
N THR A 77 10.42 5.75 7.90
CA THR A 77 9.19 4.98 7.84
C THR A 77 8.01 5.91 8.03
N ILE A 78 7.03 5.84 7.13
CA ILE A 78 5.72 6.48 7.32
C ILE A 78 4.64 5.41 7.41
N HIS A 79 3.68 5.63 8.32
CA HIS A 79 2.55 4.74 8.53
C HIS A 79 1.25 5.53 8.42
N GLY A 80 0.36 5.09 7.53
CA GLY A 80 -0.98 5.63 7.34
C GLY A 80 -2.04 4.62 7.73
N THR A 81 -3.07 5.08 8.45
CA THR A 81 -4.27 4.31 8.74
C THR A 81 -5.47 5.04 8.16
N TYR A 82 -6.31 4.31 7.44
CA TYR A 82 -7.52 4.84 6.81
C TYR A 82 -8.72 4.03 7.25
N THR A 83 -9.82 4.73 7.51
CA THR A 83 -11.11 4.13 7.90
C THR A 83 -12.22 4.74 7.07
N ARG A 84 -13.29 3.97 6.84
CA ARG A 84 -14.48 4.42 6.11
C ARG A 84 -15.70 4.47 7.01
#